data_AF-A0A7Y2EQP8-F1
#
_entry.id   AF-A0A7Y2EQP8-F1
#
_cell.length_a   1.000
_cell.length_b   1.000
_cell.length_c   1.000
_cell.angle_alpha   90.00
_cell.angle_beta   90.00
_cell.angle_gamma   90.00
#
_symmetry.space_group_name_H-M   'P 1'
#
loop_
_entity.id
_entity.type
_entity.pdbx_description
1 polymer ?
#
loop_
_entity_poly.entity_id
_entity_poly.type
_entity_poly.pdbx_seq_one_letter_code
_entity_poly.pdbx_strand_id
1 'polypeptide(L)'
;MSLKESLSSLLLRVLPPERFLKVRAAYLKLKSRAAPLLQLVHGTFTTADLIAEIDQQTDDDWDILMVHSSFNGMLPTYQGSALELCQALIEYCGPERTLVMPAFNFGAEGQGAREALKNDPRFDLRRTPSTMGLLTELFRRSRGVLQSRHPVYRVAALGPRARELVQGQELAPGGMGPG
;
A
#
# COMPACT_ATOMS: atom_id res chain seq x y z
N MET A 1 -17.31 -3.82 11.06
CA MET A 1 -16.56 -2.56 11.28
C MET A 1 -16.01 -2.56 12.69
N SER A 2 -14.69 -2.43 12.82
CA SER A 2 -14.02 -2.32 14.11
C SER A 2 -14.37 -0.99 14.80
N LEU A 3 -14.47 -0.97 16.13
CA LEU A 3 -14.71 0.24 16.93
C LEU A 3 -13.73 1.37 16.56
N LYS A 4 -12.49 1.01 16.22
CA LYS A 4 -11.42 1.92 15.79
C LYS A 4 -11.73 2.60 14.45
N GLU A 5 -12.33 1.87 13.51
CA GLU A 5 -12.70 2.36 12.18
C GLU A 5 -13.87 3.33 12.28
N SER A 6 -14.89 3.00 13.09
CA SER A 6 -16.01 3.89 13.37
C SER A 6 -15.53 5.19 14.03
N LEU A 7 -14.64 5.11 15.02
CA LEU A 7 -14.10 6.31 15.67
C LEU A 7 -13.26 7.16 14.71
N SER A 8 -12.40 6.54 13.91
CA SER A 8 -11.60 7.26 12.89
C SER A 8 -12.49 7.92 11.84
N SER A 9 -13.57 7.26 11.40
CA SER A 9 -14.52 7.82 10.43
C SER A 9 -15.31 9.00 11.00
N LEU A 10 -15.65 8.95 12.29
CA LEU A 10 -16.31 10.04 13.01
C LEU A 10 -15.36 11.24 13.15
N LEU A 11 -14.10 10.98 13.53
CA LEU A 11 -13.07 12.02 13.66
C LEU A 11 -12.79 12.71 12.33
N LEU A 12 -12.71 11.96 11.22
CA LEU A 12 -12.57 12.52 9.87
C LEU A 12 -13.75 13.41 9.46
N ARG A 13 -14.97 13.09 9.92
CA ARG A 13 -16.16 13.89 9.63
C ARG A 13 -16.25 15.17 10.45
N VAL A 14 -15.73 15.15 11.68
CA VAL A 14 -15.94 16.24 12.66
C VAL A 14 -14.74 17.18 12.75
N LEU A 15 -13.51 16.72 12.48
CA LEU A 15 -12.31 17.53 12.65
C LEU A 15 -11.81 18.13 11.32
N PRO A 16 -11.35 19.40 11.33
CA PRO A 16 -10.57 19.96 10.23
C PRO A 16 -9.33 19.11 9.93
N PRO A 17 -8.86 19.02 8.67
CA PRO A 17 -7.76 18.15 8.26
C PRO A 17 -6.48 18.31 9.10
N GLU A 18 -6.10 19.54 9.43
CA GLU A 18 -4.91 19.82 10.24
C GLU A 18 -5.01 19.26 11.66
N ARG A 19 -6.21 19.31 12.26
CA ARG A 19 -6.45 18.77 13.60
C ARG A 19 -6.47 17.25 13.56
N PHE A 20 -7.05 16.67 12.50
CA PHE A 20 -7.03 15.23 12.28
C PHE A 20 -5.59 14.70 12.21
N LEU A 21 -4.69 15.37 11.49
CA LEU A 21 -3.29 14.96 11.39
C LEU A 21 -2.56 15.00 12.74
N LYS A 22 -2.81 16.04 13.55
CA LYS A 22 -2.26 16.14 14.91
C LYS A 22 -2.77 15.00 15.80
N VAL A 23 -4.07 14.69 15.73
CA VAL A 23 -4.66 13.57 16.48
C VAL A 23 -4.08 12.24 16.02
N ARG A 24 -3.95 12.02 14.71
CA ARG A 24 -3.33 10.81 14.15
C ARG A 24 -1.88 10.65 14.60
N ALA A 25 -1.09 11.73 14.58
CA ALA A 25 0.30 11.71 15.05
C ALA A 25 0.39 11.40 16.55
N ALA A 26 -0.49 12.01 17.37
CA ALA A 26 -0.57 11.72 18.80
C ALA A 26 -0.95 10.25 19.06
N TYR A 27 -1.92 9.71 18.33
CA TYR A 27 -2.30 8.31 18.37
C TYR A 27 -1.13 7.38 18.03
N LEU A 28 -0.41 7.63 16.93
CA LEU A 28 0.75 6.82 16.54
C LEU A 28 1.87 6.87 17.58
N LYS A 29 2.12 8.04 18.18
CA LYS A 29 3.10 8.19 19.26
C LYS A 29 2.69 7.42 20.51
N LEU A 30 1.41 7.46 20.88
CA LEU A 30 0.88 6.70 22.00
C LEU A 30 0.98 5.19 21.73
N LYS A 31 0.60 4.75 20.53
CA LYS A 31 0.72 3.35 20.09
C LYS A 31 2.17 2.85 20.18
N SER A 32 3.12 3.66 19.72
CA SER A 32 4.55 3.36 19.81
C SER A 32 5.05 3.28 21.26
N ARG A 33 4.60 4.19 22.14
CA ARG A 33 4.96 4.14 23.58
C ARG A 33 4.37 2.94 24.30
N ALA A 34 3.17 2.52 23.91
CA ALA A 34 2.50 1.34 24.44
C ALA A 34 2.99 0.03 23.81
N ALA A 35 4.07 0.05 23.01
CA ALA A 35 4.55 -1.12 22.30
C ALA A 35 4.77 -2.36 23.19
N PRO A 36 5.43 -2.28 24.35
CA PRO A 36 5.62 -3.46 25.21
C PRO A 36 4.31 -4.09 25.66
N LEU A 37 3.31 -3.26 26.00
CA LEU A 37 1.99 -3.73 26.42
C LEU A 37 1.22 -4.37 25.24
N LEU A 38 1.24 -3.72 24.07
CA LEU A 38 0.56 -4.21 22.88
C LEU A 38 1.16 -5.52 22.38
N GLN A 39 2.49 -5.65 22.44
CA GLN A 39 3.21 -6.88 22.12
C GLN A 39 2.91 -7.99 23.14
N LEU A 40 2.78 -7.66 24.43
CA LEU A 40 2.39 -8.64 25.46
C LEU A 40 0.96 -9.14 25.27
N VAL A 41 0.02 -8.26 24.91
CA VAL A 41 -1.41 -8.59 24.77
C VAL A 41 -1.73 -9.30 23.46
N HIS A 42 -1.11 -8.88 22.35
CA HIS A 42 -1.43 -9.38 21.01
C HIS A 42 -0.36 -10.31 20.44
N GLY A 43 0.74 -10.53 21.16
CA GLY A 43 1.89 -11.24 20.65
C GLY A 43 2.67 -10.45 19.61
N THR A 44 3.64 -11.12 19.02
CA THR A 44 4.48 -10.58 17.94
C THR A 44 4.57 -11.59 16.81
N PHE A 45 4.76 -11.11 15.59
CA PHE A 45 4.97 -11.96 14.42
C PHE A 45 6.07 -11.39 13.52
N THR A 46 6.71 -12.28 12.79
CA THR A 46 7.82 -12.01 11.87
C THR A 46 7.35 -12.00 10.43
N THR A 47 8.26 -11.64 9.50
CA THR A 47 8.02 -11.78 8.07
C THR A 47 7.74 -13.22 7.68
N ALA A 48 8.46 -14.18 8.26
CA ALA A 48 8.28 -15.60 7.99
C ALA A 48 6.89 -16.08 8.43
N ASP A 49 6.44 -15.67 9.62
CA ASP A 49 5.09 -15.99 10.11
C ASP A 49 4.01 -15.44 9.17
N LEU A 50 4.19 -14.21 8.67
CA LEU A 50 3.24 -13.58 7.76
C LEU A 50 3.20 -14.27 6.38
N ILE A 51 4.35 -14.67 5.84
CA ILE A 51 4.40 -15.42 4.58
C ILE A 51 3.79 -16.81 4.76
N ALA A 52 4.07 -17.50 5.87
CA ALA A 52 3.46 -18.79 6.18
C ALA A 52 1.94 -18.70 6.34
N GLU A 53 1.44 -17.63 6.95
CA GLU A 53 -0.01 -17.37 7.04
C GLU A 53 -0.61 -17.10 5.66
N ILE A 54 0.05 -16.31 4.80
CA ILE A 54 -0.40 -16.08 3.43
C ILE A 54 -0.49 -17.42 2.70
N ASP A 55 0.58 -18.22 2.73
CA ASP A 55 0.65 -19.55 2.10
C ASP A 55 -0.48 -20.47 2.58
N GLN A 56 -0.74 -20.54 3.88
CA GLN A 56 -1.85 -21.32 4.44
C GLN A 56 -3.24 -20.85 4.00
N GLN A 57 -3.39 -19.56 3.69
CA GLN A 57 -4.67 -18.94 3.30
C GLN A 57 -4.83 -18.81 1.78
N THR A 58 -3.81 -19.17 0.99
CA THR A 58 -3.90 -19.22 -0.47
C THR A 58 -3.99 -20.67 -0.93
N ASP A 59 -4.85 -20.93 -1.90
CA ASP A 59 -4.84 -22.23 -2.60
C ASP A 59 -3.51 -22.40 -3.35
N ASP A 60 -3.15 -23.62 -3.77
CA ASP A 60 -1.90 -23.85 -4.52
C ASP A 60 -1.94 -23.25 -5.95
N ASP A 61 -3.14 -23.07 -6.51
CA ASP A 61 -3.40 -22.69 -7.90
C ASP A 61 -3.74 -21.19 -8.04
N TRP A 62 -2.70 -20.36 -8.05
CA TRP A 62 -2.84 -18.92 -8.30
C TRP A 62 -1.67 -18.35 -9.11
N ASP A 63 -2.01 -17.37 -9.96
CA ASP A 63 -1.05 -16.69 -10.86
C ASP A 63 -0.64 -15.29 -10.37
N ILE A 64 -1.54 -14.59 -9.68
CA ILE A 64 -1.39 -13.17 -9.35
C ILE A 64 -1.75 -12.92 -7.88
N LEU A 65 -0.83 -12.32 -7.13
CA LEU A 65 -1.06 -11.84 -5.77
C LEU A 65 -1.13 -10.31 -5.76
N MET A 66 -2.30 -9.75 -5.46
CA MET A 66 -2.48 -8.32 -5.29
C MET A 66 -2.49 -7.93 -3.81
N VAL A 67 -1.51 -7.13 -3.39
CA VAL A 67 -1.29 -6.78 -1.98
C VAL A 67 -1.73 -5.35 -1.69
N HIS A 68 -2.65 -5.22 -0.74
CA HIS A 68 -2.95 -3.97 -0.04
C HIS A 68 -2.45 -4.09 1.39
N SER A 69 -1.67 -3.11 1.86
CA SER A 69 -1.08 -3.17 3.20
C SER A 69 -1.14 -1.85 3.94
N SER A 70 -1.20 -1.96 5.27
CA SER A 70 -1.04 -0.83 6.18
C SER A 70 0.10 -1.16 7.14
N PHE A 71 1.33 -0.77 6.76
CA PHE A 71 2.53 -1.04 7.56
C PHE A 71 2.42 -0.49 9.00
N ASN A 72 1.93 0.75 9.14
CA ASN A 72 1.65 1.36 10.44
C ASN A 72 0.56 0.62 11.23
N GLY A 73 -0.34 -0.08 10.53
CA GLY A 73 -1.36 -0.94 11.14
C GLY A 73 -0.73 -2.11 11.89
N MET A 74 0.26 -2.75 11.27
CA MET A 74 0.99 -3.92 11.80
C MET A 74 1.96 -3.58 12.94
N LEU A 75 2.48 -2.36 13.01
CA LEU A 75 3.32 -1.95 14.14
C LEU A 75 2.47 -1.77 15.41
N PRO A 76 2.92 -2.16 16.62
CA PRO A 76 4.27 -2.63 16.95
C PRO A 76 4.38 -4.16 17.06
N THR A 77 3.37 -4.93 16.63
CA THR A 77 3.36 -6.39 16.77
C THR A 77 4.19 -7.08 15.69
N TYR A 78 4.31 -6.47 14.51
CA TYR A 78 5.23 -6.91 13.47
C TYR A 78 6.68 -6.50 13.78
N GLN A 79 7.60 -7.47 13.73
CA GLN A 79 9.00 -7.28 14.11
C GLN A 79 9.97 -7.08 12.93
N GLY A 80 9.51 -7.31 11.70
CA GLY A 80 10.33 -7.12 10.50
C GLY A 80 10.34 -5.67 10.01
N SER A 81 11.15 -5.40 8.97
CA SER A 81 11.13 -4.11 8.27
C SER A 81 10.18 -4.11 7.06
N ALA A 82 9.81 -2.92 6.57
CA ALA A 82 9.02 -2.81 5.34
C ALA A 82 9.80 -3.28 4.10
N LEU A 83 11.14 -3.11 4.12
CA LEU A 83 12.02 -3.58 3.05
C LEU A 83 12.07 -5.11 3.04
N GLU A 84 12.25 -5.71 4.21
CA GLU A 84 12.26 -7.17 4.39
C GLU A 84 10.94 -7.80 3.93
N LEU A 85 9.79 -7.21 4.33
CA LEU A 85 8.48 -7.68 3.85
C LEU A 85 8.34 -7.58 2.33
N CYS A 86 8.81 -6.47 1.75
CA CYS A 86 8.77 -6.27 0.30
C CYS A 86 9.58 -7.35 -0.42
N GLN A 87 10.78 -7.64 0.06
CA GLN A 87 11.65 -8.67 -0.49
C GLN A 87 11.04 -10.06 -0.34
N ALA A 88 10.52 -10.39 0.85
CA ALA A 88 9.88 -11.67 1.10
C ALA A 88 8.65 -11.91 0.21
N LEU A 89 7.82 -10.88 -0.05
CA LEU A 89 6.69 -10.98 -0.98
C LEU A 89 7.15 -11.20 -2.43
N ILE A 90 8.23 -10.54 -2.85
CA ILE A 90 8.84 -10.75 -4.18
C ILE A 90 9.36 -12.19 -4.30
N GLU A 91 10.08 -12.67 -3.29
CA GLU A 91 10.62 -14.03 -3.25
C GLU A 91 9.52 -15.09 -3.21
N TYR A 92 8.47 -14.85 -2.43
CA TYR A 92 7.31 -15.75 -2.33
C TYR A 92 6.57 -15.93 -3.66
N CYS A 93 6.42 -14.87 -4.46
CA CYS A 93 5.83 -15.00 -5.81
C CYS A 93 6.81 -15.65 -6.80
N GLY A 94 8.12 -15.43 -6.61
CA GLY A 94 9.16 -16.00 -7.46
C GLY A 94 9.02 -15.58 -8.95
N PRO A 95 9.65 -16.33 -9.87
CA PRO A 95 9.56 -16.06 -11.31
C PRO A 95 8.25 -16.55 -11.95
N GLU A 96 7.54 -17.47 -11.29
CA GLU A 96 6.36 -18.15 -11.85
C GLU A 96 5.06 -17.38 -11.60
N ARG A 97 4.99 -16.55 -10.56
CA ARG A 97 3.79 -15.81 -10.18
C ARG A 97 4.01 -14.29 -10.24
N THR A 98 2.93 -13.53 -10.28
CA THR A 98 2.96 -12.08 -10.45
C THR A 98 2.54 -11.35 -9.16
N LEU A 99 3.43 -10.55 -8.60
CA LEU A 99 3.13 -9.66 -7.47
C LEU A 99 2.62 -8.31 -7.99
N VAL A 100 1.53 -7.82 -7.40
CA VAL A 100 0.87 -6.58 -7.80
C VAL A 100 0.58 -5.71 -6.58
N MET A 101 0.81 -4.40 -6.68
CA MET A 101 0.37 -3.44 -5.67
C MET A 101 -0.20 -2.17 -6.32
N PRO A 102 -1.29 -1.59 -5.80
CA PRO A 102 -1.78 -0.30 -6.27
C PRO A 102 -0.76 0.78 -5.94
N ALA A 103 -0.43 1.64 -6.91
CA ALA A 103 0.53 2.74 -6.79
C ALA A 103 -0.14 4.10 -7.03
N PHE A 104 -1.37 4.25 -6.50
CA PHE A 104 -2.19 5.43 -6.74
C PHE A 104 -1.53 6.71 -6.22
N ASN A 105 -1.83 7.83 -6.85
CA ASN A 105 -1.44 9.15 -6.38
C ASN A 105 -2.65 10.09 -6.37
N PHE A 106 -3.18 10.36 -5.18
CA PHE A 106 -4.31 11.28 -5.00
C PHE A 106 -3.90 12.75 -4.80
N GLY A 107 -2.64 13.09 -5.03
CA GLY A 107 -2.10 14.42 -4.77
C GLY A 107 -1.79 14.63 -3.28
N ALA A 108 -1.43 15.86 -2.92
CA ALA A 108 -1.24 16.23 -1.52
C ALA A 108 -2.56 16.10 -0.74
N GLU A 109 -2.47 15.83 0.56
CA GLU A 109 -3.64 15.68 1.42
C GLU A 109 -4.55 16.91 1.31
N GLY A 110 -5.84 16.68 1.03
CA GLY A 110 -6.85 17.73 0.90
C GLY A 110 -6.93 18.41 -0.48
N GLN A 111 -5.97 18.20 -1.38
CA GLN A 111 -5.99 18.77 -2.73
C GLN A 111 -6.80 17.91 -3.72
N GLY A 112 -6.64 16.59 -3.63
CA GLY A 112 -7.25 15.65 -4.57
C GLY A 112 -6.52 15.58 -5.93
N ALA A 113 -6.65 14.44 -6.60
CA ALA A 113 -5.81 14.12 -7.76
C ALA A 113 -6.00 15.08 -8.95
N ARG A 114 -7.25 15.51 -9.19
CA ARG A 114 -7.58 16.43 -10.29
C ARG A 114 -6.93 17.79 -10.11
N GLU A 115 -6.95 18.32 -8.89
CA GLU A 115 -6.40 19.64 -8.61
C GLU A 115 -4.87 19.61 -8.57
N ALA A 116 -4.28 18.51 -8.10
CA ALA A 116 -2.83 18.27 -8.20
C ALA A 116 -2.36 18.29 -9.66
N LEU A 117 -3.06 17.59 -10.56
CA LEU A 117 -2.73 17.53 -11.99
C LEU A 117 -2.94 18.85 -12.73
N LYS A 118 -3.90 19.69 -12.31
CA LYS A 118 -4.05 21.03 -12.88
C LYS A 118 -2.87 21.94 -12.51
N ASN A 119 -2.39 21.84 -11.28
CA ASN A 119 -1.32 22.69 -10.77
C ASN A 119 0.06 22.28 -11.30
N ASP A 120 0.31 20.97 -11.43
CA ASP A 120 1.48 20.44 -12.14
C ASP A 120 1.04 19.32 -13.09
N PRO A 121 0.88 19.61 -14.39
CA PRO A 121 0.45 18.62 -15.37
C PRO A 121 1.53 17.59 -15.70
N ARG A 122 2.75 17.75 -15.17
CA ARG A 122 3.86 16.83 -15.43
C ARG A 122 3.70 15.57 -14.60
N PHE A 123 3.54 14.45 -15.30
CA PHE A 123 3.55 13.13 -14.71
C PHE A 123 4.84 12.39 -15.12
N ASP A 124 5.74 12.20 -14.15
CA ASP A 124 6.96 11.40 -14.31
C ASP A 124 6.84 10.13 -13.45
N LEU A 125 6.64 8.99 -14.12
CA LEU A 125 6.47 7.69 -13.49
C LEU A 125 7.55 7.34 -12.45
N ARG A 126 8.78 7.83 -12.65
CA ARG A 126 9.91 7.59 -11.75
C ARG A 126 9.84 8.45 -10.49
N ARG A 127 9.38 9.70 -10.63
CA ARG A 127 9.38 10.71 -9.56
C ARG A 127 8.06 10.78 -8.79
N THR A 128 6.94 10.52 -9.46
CA THR A 128 5.61 10.59 -8.87
C THR A 128 5.46 9.50 -7.79
N PRO A 129 5.28 9.87 -6.51
CA PRO A 129 5.18 8.90 -5.41
C PRO A 129 3.83 8.16 -5.43
N SER A 130 3.77 7.06 -4.69
CA SER A 130 2.50 6.41 -4.33
C SER A 130 1.97 6.99 -3.02
N THR A 131 0.66 7.18 -2.93
CA THR A 131 -0.05 7.51 -1.69
C THR A 131 -0.59 6.26 -0.98
N MET A 132 -0.28 5.05 -1.47
CA MET A 132 -0.78 3.76 -0.95
C MET A 132 0.06 3.16 0.19
N GLY A 133 1.10 3.87 0.64
CA GLY A 133 1.90 3.48 1.80
C GLY A 133 3.32 3.03 1.47
N LEU A 134 4.09 2.79 2.53
CA LEU A 134 5.54 2.54 2.44
C LEU A 134 5.87 1.27 1.65
N LEU A 135 5.13 0.17 1.87
CA LEU A 135 5.39 -1.09 1.20
C LEU A 135 5.25 -0.96 -0.32
N THR A 136 4.18 -0.33 -0.79
CA THR A 136 3.99 -0.02 -2.21
C THR A 136 5.10 0.88 -2.75
N GLU A 137 5.49 1.92 -2.01
CA GLU A 137 6.53 2.85 -2.45
C GLU A 137 7.89 2.16 -2.62
N LEU A 138 8.21 1.20 -1.75
CA LEU A 138 9.37 0.33 -1.89
C LEU A 138 9.23 -0.58 -3.11
N PHE A 139 8.10 -1.29 -3.21
CA PHE A 139 7.84 -2.23 -4.30
C PHE A 139 7.92 -1.56 -5.67
N ARG A 140 7.24 -0.44 -5.91
CA ARG A 140 7.27 0.23 -7.23
C ARG A 140 8.66 0.70 -7.67
N ARG A 141 9.61 0.82 -6.73
CA ARG A 141 11.01 1.22 -6.96
C ARG A 141 11.95 0.02 -7.05
N SER A 142 11.48 -1.19 -6.76
CA SER A 142 12.27 -2.41 -6.90
C SER A 142 12.62 -2.69 -8.35
N ARG A 143 13.77 -3.35 -8.56
CA ARG A 143 14.26 -3.69 -9.89
C ARG A 143 13.28 -4.61 -10.61
N GLY A 144 13.02 -4.33 -11.89
CA GLY A 144 12.17 -5.16 -12.74
C GLY A 144 10.67 -4.88 -12.61
N VAL A 145 10.24 -4.11 -11.61
CA VAL A 145 8.83 -3.76 -11.41
C VAL A 145 8.37 -2.83 -12.53
N LEU A 146 7.31 -3.24 -13.22
CA LEU A 146 6.62 -2.45 -14.23
C LEU A 146 5.51 -1.64 -13.56
N GLN A 147 5.16 -0.51 -14.16
CA GLN A 147 4.09 0.34 -13.67
C GLN A 147 3.20 0.78 -14.82
N SER A 148 1.90 0.84 -14.57
CA SER A 148 0.95 1.41 -15.51
C SER A 148 1.07 2.93 -15.55
N ARG A 149 0.60 3.52 -16.65
CA ARG A 149 0.88 4.93 -16.99
C ARG A 149 -0.29 5.87 -16.69
N HIS A 150 -1.30 5.43 -15.95
CA HIS A 150 -2.40 6.29 -15.54
C HIS A 150 -1.94 7.30 -14.46
N PRO A 151 -2.14 8.62 -14.58
CA PRO A 151 -1.58 9.60 -13.64
C PRO A 151 -2.05 9.45 -12.18
N VAL A 152 -3.29 8.97 -11.98
CA VAL A 152 -3.92 8.78 -10.67
C VAL A 152 -3.94 7.32 -10.18
N TYR A 153 -4.48 6.38 -10.97
CA TYR A 153 -4.82 5.02 -10.52
C TYR A 153 -3.80 3.95 -10.94
N ARG A 154 -2.50 4.26 -10.86
CA ARG A 154 -1.45 3.33 -11.28
C ARG A 154 -1.45 2.02 -10.50
N VAL A 155 -0.93 0.99 -11.14
CA VAL A 155 -0.60 -0.28 -10.54
C VAL A 155 0.88 -0.56 -10.80
N ALA A 156 1.58 -1.13 -9.82
CA ALA A 156 2.92 -1.67 -9.96
C ALA A 156 2.82 -3.20 -10.01
N ALA A 157 3.57 -3.86 -10.89
CA ALA A 157 3.54 -5.31 -11.06
C ALA A 157 4.93 -5.89 -11.37
N LEU A 158 5.19 -7.11 -10.90
CA LEU A 158 6.42 -7.87 -11.15
C LEU A 158 6.08 -9.34 -11.35
N GLY A 159 6.60 -9.95 -12.41
CA GLY A 159 6.35 -11.35 -12.74
C GLY A 159 5.90 -11.54 -14.20
N PRO A 160 5.51 -12.76 -14.59
CA PRO A 160 5.24 -13.12 -15.99
C PRO A 160 4.07 -12.35 -16.60
N ARG A 161 3.06 -11.99 -15.80
CA ARG A 161 1.88 -11.24 -16.26
C ARG A 161 1.99 -9.73 -16.04
N ALA A 162 3.13 -9.25 -15.51
CA ALA A 162 3.28 -7.84 -15.16
C ALA A 162 3.04 -6.91 -16.36
N ARG A 163 3.55 -7.27 -17.54
CA ARG A 163 3.40 -6.45 -18.76
C ARG A 163 1.93 -6.34 -19.19
N GLU A 164 1.19 -7.45 -19.16
CA GLU A 164 -0.23 -7.50 -19.48
C GLU A 164 -1.03 -6.58 -18.55
N LEU A 165 -0.75 -6.64 -17.25
CA LEU A 165 -1.48 -5.88 -16.24
C LEU A 165 -1.23 -4.36 -16.26
N VAL A 166 -0.09 -3.91 -16.77
CA VAL A 166 0.28 -2.49 -16.73
C VAL A 166 0.05 -1.73 -18.03
N GLN A 167 -0.32 -2.42 -19.11
CA GLN A 167 -0.56 -1.82 -20.42
C GLN A 167 -1.99 -1.28 -20.55
N GLY A 168 -2.21 -0.31 -21.43
CA GLY A 168 -3.55 0.13 -21.83
C GLY A 168 -4.24 1.12 -20.88
N GLN A 169 -3.83 1.19 -19.61
CA GLN A 169 -4.50 2.05 -18.62
C GLN A 169 -4.38 3.56 -18.94
N GLU A 170 -3.38 3.98 -19.71
CA GLU A 170 -3.28 5.36 -20.22
C GLU A 170 -4.32 5.72 -21.29
N LEU A 171 -4.95 4.71 -21.91
CA LEU A 171 -6.00 4.87 -22.91
C LEU A 171 -7.40 4.66 -22.31
N ALA A 172 -7.48 4.22 -21.05
CA ALA A 172 -8.74 3.95 -20.40
C ALA A 172 -9.57 5.24 -20.22
N PRO A 173 -10.89 5.19 -20.45
CA PRO A 173 -11.77 6.36 -20.32
C PRO A 173 -11.97 6.79 -18.86
N GLY A 174 -11.62 5.93 -17.90
CA GLY A 174 -11.72 6.18 -16.47
C GLY A 174 -10.60 5.50 -15.69
N GLY A 175 -10.53 5.81 -14.40
CA GLY A 175 -9.47 5.30 -13.52
C GLY A 175 -9.59 3.83 -13.12
N MET A 176 -10.83 3.34 -13.04
CA MET A 176 -11.19 1.95 -12.76
C MET A 176 -12.35 1.58 -13.69
N GLY A 177 -12.17 0.56 -14.52
CA GLY A 177 -13.13 0.19 -15.56
C GLY A 177 -12.46 -0.58 -16.71
N PRO A 178 -13.16 -0.83 -17.82
CA PRO A 178 -12.61 -1.52 -18.98
C PRO A 178 -11.41 -0.75 -19.57
N GLY A 179 -10.27 -1.42 -19.72
CA GLY A 179 -9.03 -0.84 -20.28
C GLY A 179 -7.78 -1.55 -19.80
#